data_AF-A0A1V5YHM3-F1
#
_entry.id   AF-A0A1V5YHM3-F1
#
_cell.length_a   1.000
_cell.length_b   1.000
_cell.length_c   1.000
_cell.angle_alpha   90.00
_cell.angle_beta   90.00
_cell.angle_gamma   90.00
#
_symmetry.space_group_name_H-M   'P 1'
#
loop_
_entity.id
_entity.type
_entity.pdbx_description
1 polymer ?
#
loop_
_entity_poly.entity_id
_entity_poly.type
_entity_poly.pdbx_seq_one_letter_code
_entity_poly.pdbx_strand_id
1 'polypeptide(L)'
;MGRHSGFIAMYSGLAGGAEGILVPETKTEISALVAALREASARGKKSMIVIVAEGDDAGNAFDIARQVAVSSEFKDVRVSVLGHLQRGGTPTAFDRVLAARMGVAAVEALLNGASDSMMVLENNAIARKPITEAWETRNLFDPDLFRMNSLLSV
;
A
#
# COMPACT_ATOMS: atom_id res chain seq x y z
N MET A 1 6.52 5.46 -2.89
CA MET A 1 6.32 5.64 -1.43
C MET A 1 5.96 4.31 -0.79
N GLY A 2 5.97 4.26 0.54
CA GLY A 2 5.70 3.04 1.33
C GLY A 2 6.94 2.49 2.02
N ARG A 3 8.15 2.86 1.58
CA ARG A 3 9.44 2.39 2.09
C ARG A 3 9.44 0.87 2.23
N HIS A 4 9.38 0.32 3.44
CA HIS A 4 9.40 -1.13 3.71
C HIS A 4 7.99 -1.73 3.91
N SER A 5 6.95 -1.00 3.50
CA SER A 5 5.55 -1.37 3.69
C SER A 5 4.70 -1.14 2.44
N GLY A 6 3.88 -2.13 2.11
CA GLY A 6 2.99 -2.17 0.98
C GLY A 6 1.61 -1.55 1.19
N PHE A 7 1.28 -1.02 2.38
CA PHE A 7 -0.09 -0.53 2.67
C PHE A 7 -0.60 0.47 1.62
N ILE A 8 0.20 1.48 1.24
CA ILE A 8 -0.23 2.47 0.25
C ILE A 8 -0.53 1.77 -1.09
N ALA A 9 0.34 0.87 -1.53
CA ALA A 9 0.18 0.16 -2.80
C ALA A 9 -1.04 -0.80 -2.78
N MET A 10 -1.23 -1.55 -1.69
CA MET A 10 -2.34 -2.48 -1.51
C MET A 10 -3.69 -1.76 -1.53
N TYR A 11 -3.86 -0.74 -0.69
CA TYR A 11 -5.11 0.01 -0.63
C TYR A 11 -5.37 0.81 -1.92
N SER A 12 -4.34 1.42 -2.51
CA SER A 12 -4.48 2.18 -3.76
C SER A 12 -4.79 1.27 -4.94
N GLY A 13 -4.14 0.11 -5.02
CA GLY A 13 -4.38 -0.88 -6.07
C GLY A 13 -5.77 -1.49 -5.96
N LEU A 14 -6.21 -1.88 -4.76
CA LEU A 14 -7.56 -2.40 -4.54
C LEU A 14 -8.62 -1.36 -4.89
N ALA A 15 -8.48 -0.12 -4.39
CA ALA A 15 -9.44 0.96 -4.68
C ALA A 15 -9.43 1.38 -6.16
N GLY A 16 -8.27 1.28 -6.82
CA GLY A 16 -8.10 1.62 -8.23
C GLY A 16 -8.38 0.48 -9.21
N GLY A 17 -8.68 -0.73 -8.72
CA GLY A 17 -8.92 -1.91 -9.57
C GLY A 17 -7.68 -2.40 -10.32
N ALA A 18 -6.50 -2.33 -9.70
CA ALA A 18 -5.24 -2.73 -10.32
C ALA A 18 -5.15 -4.24 -10.57
N GLU A 19 -4.69 -4.62 -11.76
CA GLU A 19 -4.44 -6.03 -12.13
C GLU A 19 -3.21 -6.61 -11.42
N GLY A 20 -2.26 -5.76 -11.03
CA GLY A 20 -1.06 -6.17 -10.30
C GLY A 20 -0.74 -5.19 -9.19
N ILE A 21 -0.43 -5.73 -8.00
CA ILE A 21 0.01 -4.95 -6.84
C ILE A 21 1.26 -5.62 -6.30
N LEU A 22 2.40 -4.92 -6.41
CA LEU A 22 3.72 -5.41 -6.02
C LEU A 22 4.12 -4.70 -4.73
N VAL A 23 4.40 -5.48 -3.69
CA VAL A 23 4.64 -5.00 -2.33
C VAL A 23 5.74 -5.80 -1.61
N PRO A 24 6.51 -5.16 -0.71
CA PRO A 24 7.63 -5.81 0.00
C PRO A 24 7.22 -6.93 0.96
N GLU A 25 5.93 -7.07 1.27
CA GLU A 25 5.39 -8.16 2.08
C GLU A 25 5.27 -9.49 1.31
N THR A 26 5.34 -9.46 -0.02
CA THR A 26 5.23 -10.64 -0.89
C THR A 26 6.35 -10.69 -1.90
N LYS A 27 6.67 -11.88 -2.41
CA LYS A 27 7.67 -12.02 -3.47
C LYS A 27 7.04 -11.67 -4.83
N THR A 28 7.67 -10.76 -5.56
CA THR A 28 7.24 -10.42 -6.92
C THR A 28 7.73 -11.46 -7.93
N GLU A 29 6.80 -12.03 -8.69
CA GLU A 29 7.09 -12.94 -9.82
C GLU A 29 6.57 -12.32 -11.13
N ILE A 30 7.47 -11.84 -11.99
CA ILE A 30 7.11 -11.14 -13.24
C ILE A 30 6.28 -12.04 -14.17
N SER A 31 6.56 -13.35 -14.19
CA SER A 31 5.80 -14.31 -14.99
C SER A 31 4.33 -14.38 -14.55
N ALA A 32 4.06 -14.34 -13.25
CA ALA A 32 2.70 -14.31 -12.69
C ALA A 32 1.99 -12.99 -13.03
N LEU A 33 2.70 -11.86 -12.96
CA LEU A 33 2.16 -10.56 -13.38
C LEU A 33 1.77 -10.58 -14.86
N VAL A 34 2.65 -11.06 -15.75
CA VAL A 34 2.36 -11.16 -17.18
C VAL A 34 1.16 -12.08 -17.46
N ALA A 35 1.03 -13.20 -16.73
CA ALA A 35 -0.12 -14.08 -16.84
C ALA A 35 -1.43 -13.37 -16.46
N ALA A 36 -1.45 -12.64 -15.34
CA ALA A 36 -2.61 -11.87 -14.92
C ALA A 36 -3.02 -10.80 -15.94
N LEU A 37 -2.05 -10.09 -16.52
CA LEU A 37 -2.29 -9.10 -17.58
C LEU A 37 -2.85 -9.75 -18.86
N ARG A 38 -2.34 -10.93 -19.24
CA ARG A 38 -2.87 -11.70 -20.38
C ARG A 38 -4.32 -12.10 -20.18
N GLU A 39 -4.65 -12.60 -19.00
CA GLU A 39 -6.03 -12.97 -18.68
C GLU A 39 -6.96 -11.76 -18.72
N ALA A 40 -6.53 -10.62 -18.17
CA ALA A 40 -7.28 -9.36 -18.24
C ALA A 40 -7.51 -8.91 -19.69
N SER A 41 -6.47 -8.98 -20.53
CA SER A 41 -6.57 -8.66 -21.95
C SER A 41 -7.51 -9.60 -22.70
N ALA A 42 -7.45 -10.91 -22.42
CA ALA A 42 -8.33 -11.92 -23.02
C ALA A 42 -9.81 -11.71 -22.67
N ARG A 43 -10.11 -11.12 -21.50
CA ARG A 43 -11.46 -10.69 -21.12
C ARG A 43 -11.91 -9.39 -21.79
N GLY A 44 -11.06 -8.77 -22.62
CA GLY A 44 -11.36 -7.58 -23.38
C GLY A 44 -10.97 -6.26 -22.71
N LYS A 45 -10.19 -6.27 -21.61
CA LYS A 45 -9.68 -5.03 -21.03
C LYS A 45 -8.70 -4.35 -21.97
N LYS A 46 -8.92 -3.04 -22.16
CA LYS A 46 -8.08 -2.18 -23.03
C LYS A 46 -7.01 -1.42 -22.27
N SER A 47 -7.19 -1.25 -20.97
CA SER A 47 -6.26 -0.58 -20.07
C SER A 47 -6.10 -1.44 -18.82
N MET A 48 -4.88 -1.55 -18.34
CA MET A 48 -4.52 -2.28 -17.14
C MET A 48 -3.57 -1.41 -16.31
N ILE A 49 -3.67 -1.51 -15.00
CA ILE A 49 -2.90 -0.74 -14.03
C ILE A 49 -2.12 -1.71 -13.16
N VAL A 50 -0.82 -1.44 -13.01
CA VAL A 50 0.06 -2.13 -12.07
C VAL A 50 0.57 -1.11 -11.07
N ILE A 51 0.38 -1.40 -9.77
CA ILE A 51 0.85 -0.57 -8.68
C ILE A 51 2.10 -1.22 -8.07
N VAL A 52 3.17 -0.44 -7.91
CA VAL A 52 4.46 -0.92 -7.40
C VAL A 52 4.86 -0.10 -6.18
N ALA A 53 4.99 -0.75 -5.03
CA ALA A 53 5.56 -0.15 -3.83
C ALA A 53 7.05 0.16 -4.02
N GLU A 54 7.55 1.26 -3.44
CA GLU A 54 8.94 1.68 -3.71
C GLU A 54 10.02 0.77 -3.13
N GLY A 55 9.67 -0.05 -2.13
CA GLY A 55 10.59 -1.01 -1.52
C GLY A 55 10.38 -2.44 -1.99
N ASP A 56 9.66 -2.65 -3.10
CA ASP A 56 9.54 -3.96 -3.72
C ASP A 56 10.91 -4.50 -4.16
N ASP A 57 11.10 -5.81 -4.04
CA ASP A 57 12.40 -6.46 -4.28
C ASP A 57 12.70 -6.65 -5.77
N ALA A 58 11.69 -6.70 -6.63
CA ALA A 58 11.86 -6.84 -8.08
C ALA A 58 12.27 -5.52 -8.78
N GLY A 59 12.39 -4.43 -8.03
CA GLY A 59 12.88 -3.13 -8.48
C GLY A 59 11.79 -2.06 -8.54
N ASN A 60 12.17 -0.88 -9.04
CA ASN A 60 11.23 0.23 -9.15
C ASN A 60 10.29 0.06 -10.36
N ALA A 61 9.30 0.94 -10.49
CA ALA A 61 8.31 0.87 -11.56
C ALA A 61 8.90 0.86 -13.00
N PHE A 62 10.06 1.49 -13.23
CA PHE A 62 10.75 1.41 -14.53
C PHE A 62 11.38 0.03 -14.75
N ASP A 63 11.95 -0.58 -13.71
CA ASP A 63 12.52 -1.92 -13.79
C ASP A 63 11.42 -2.95 -14.10
N ILE A 64 10.28 -2.87 -13.40
CA ILE A 64 9.12 -3.72 -13.65
C ILE A 64 8.60 -3.52 -15.07
N ALA A 65 8.43 -2.27 -15.53
CA ALA A 65 7.97 -1.99 -16.88
C ALA A 65 8.90 -2.58 -17.96
N ARG A 66 10.22 -2.47 -17.78
CA ARG A 66 11.20 -3.10 -18.69
C ARG A 66 11.08 -4.63 -18.68
N GLN A 67 10.98 -5.23 -17.51
CA GLN A 67 10.85 -6.69 -17.38
C GLN A 67 9.56 -7.21 -18.03
N VAL A 68 8.44 -6.52 -17.85
CA VAL A 68 7.17 -6.84 -18.51
C VAL A 68 7.29 -6.67 -20.03
N ALA A 69 7.88 -5.57 -20.51
CA ALA A 69 8.00 -5.31 -21.95
C ALA A 69 8.89 -6.32 -22.69
N VAL A 70 9.90 -6.89 -22.02
CA VAL A 70 10.77 -7.94 -22.58
C VAL A 70 10.07 -9.30 -22.62
N SER A 71 9.27 -9.60 -21.59
CA SER A 71 8.71 -10.94 -21.37
C SER A 71 7.29 -11.14 -21.91
N SER A 72 6.67 -10.12 -22.53
CA SER A 72 5.25 -10.13 -22.89
C SER A 72 4.94 -9.42 -24.22
N GLU A 73 3.68 -9.52 -24.66
CA GLU A 73 3.17 -8.70 -25.77
C GLU A 73 2.88 -7.24 -25.37
N PHE A 74 2.99 -6.90 -24.07
CA PHE A 74 2.72 -5.56 -23.55
C PHE A 74 3.94 -4.65 -23.71
N LYS A 75 4.16 -4.15 -24.94
CA LYS A 75 5.30 -3.27 -25.26
C LYS A 75 5.08 -1.79 -25.00
N ASP A 76 3.82 -1.32 -25.01
CA ASP A 76 3.48 0.09 -24.73
C ASP A 76 3.14 0.28 -23.24
N VAL A 77 4.16 0.17 -22.39
CA VAL A 77 4.01 0.40 -20.94
C VAL A 77 4.33 1.85 -20.61
N ARG A 78 3.41 2.53 -19.92
CA ARG A 78 3.61 3.88 -19.41
C ARG A 78 3.87 3.84 -17.91
N VAL A 79 4.95 4.51 -17.48
CA VAL A 79 5.36 4.56 -16.08
C VAL A 79 5.10 5.95 -15.53
N SER A 80 4.44 6.02 -14.37
CA SER A 80 4.26 7.24 -13.60
C SER A 80 4.82 7.06 -12.18
N VAL A 81 5.73 7.93 -11.78
CA VAL A 81 6.30 7.94 -10.43
C VAL A 81 5.76 9.16 -9.69
N LEU A 82 4.83 8.92 -8.76
CA LEU A 82 4.15 9.99 -8.01
C LEU A 82 5.10 10.77 -7.07
N GLY A 83 6.12 10.09 -6.53
CA GLY A 83 7.12 10.72 -5.66
C GLY A 83 6.52 11.43 -4.44
N HIS A 84 7.06 12.61 -4.12
CA HIS A 84 6.72 13.39 -2.92
C HIS A 84 5.34 14.04 -2.93
N LEU A 85 4.63 14.03 -4.08
CA LEU A 85 3.25 14.53 -4.16
C LEU A 85 2.35 13.88 -3.10
N GLN A 86 2.60 12.60 -2.82
CA GLN A 86 1.87 11.80 -1.83
C GLN A 86 2.05 12.26 -0.36
N ARG A 87 3.00 13.16 -0.07
CA ARG A 87 3.23 13.71 1.28
C ARG A 87 2.55 15.06 1.51
N GLY A 88 2.09 15.70 0.44
CA GLY A 88 1.46 17.02 0.48
C GLY A 88 -0.05 16.93 0.27
N GLY A 89 -0.69 18.09 0.26
CA GLY A 89 -2.13 18.23 0.07
C GLY A 89 -2.89 18.40 1.37
N THR A 90 -4.16 18.75 1.23
CA THR A 90 -5.06 18.99 2.35
C THR A 90 -5.54 17.65 2.93
N PRO A 91 -5.39 17.37 4.24
CA PRO A 91 -5.76 16.09 4.83
C PRO A 91 -7.26 15.81 4.71
N THR A 92 -7.59 14.52 4.59
CA THR A 92 -8.97 14.03 4.46
C THR A 92 -9.78 14.23 5.74
N ALA A 93 -11.11 14.06 5.67
CA ALA A 93 -11.95 14.08 6.87
C ALA A 93 -11.52 13.04 7.91
N PHE A 94 -11.17 11.82 7.45
CA PHE A 94 -10.69 10.75 8.31
C PHE A 94 -9.39 11.15 9.02
N ASP A 95 -8.38 11.63 8.28
CA ASP A 95 -7.09 12.00 8.86
C ASP A 95 -7.21 13.13 9.88
N ARG A 96 -8.05 14.13 9.61
CA ARG A 96 -8.28 15.25 10.55
C ARG A 96 -8.92 14.78 11.85
N VAL A 97 -9.96 13.95 11.77
CA VAL A 97 -10.64 13.41 12.95
C VAL A 97 -9.69 12.49 13.73
N LEU A 98 -8.94 11.63 13.03
CA LEU A 98 -7.96 10.74 13.65
C LEU A 98 -6.87 11.52 14.39
N ALA A 99 -6.28 12.53 13.74
CA ALA A 99 -5.26 13.37 14.33
C ALA A 99 -5.77 14.10 15.57
N ALA A 100 -6.99 14.65 15.53
CA ALA A 100 -7.61 15.30 16.69
C ALA A 100 -7.81 14.31 17.85
N ARG A 101 -8.37 13.14 17.58
CA ARG A 101 -8.59 12.09 18.59
C ARG A 101 -7.28 11.62 19.24
N MET A 102 -6.25 11.35 18.43
CA MET A 102 -4.94 10.94 18.92
C MET A 102 -4.25 12.06 19.72
N GLY A 103 -4.35 13.31 19.28
CA GLY A 103 -3.78 14.46 19.98
C GLY A 103 -4.38 14.68 21.36
N VAL A 104 -5.71 14.62 21.47
CA VAL A 104 -6.42 14.71 22.77
C VAL A 104 -6.01 13.56 23.68
N ALA A 105 -6.05 12.32 23.19
CA ALA A 105 -5.69 11.14 23.98
C ALA A 105 -4.23 11.19 24.49
N ALA A 106 -3.30 11.72 23.68
CA ALA A 106 -1.91 11.90 24.08
C ALA A 106 -1.78 12.92 25.22
N VAL A 107 -2.48 14.06 25.14
CA VAL A 107 -2.47 15.08 26.20
C VAL A 107 -3.10 14.54 27.49
N GLU A 108 -4.23 13.84 27.40
CA GLU A 108 -4.87 13.20 28.55
C GLU A 108 -3.95 12.14 29.19
N ALA A 109 -3.23 11.36 28.38
CA ALA A 109 -2.27 10.38 28.89
C ALA A 109 -1.15 11.07 29.69
N LEU A 110 -0.60 12.18 29.18
CA LEU A 110 0.43 12.97 29.87
C LEU A 110 -0.08 13.57 31.18
N LEU A 111 -1.30 14.14 31.19
CA LEU A 111 -1.93 14.68 32.39
C LEU A 111 -2.15 13.61 33.47
N ASN A 112 -2.39 12.37 33.06
CA ASN A 112 -2.52 11.21 33.94
C ASN A 112 -1.16 10.58 34.32
N GLY A 113 -0.03 11.25 34.04
CA GLY A 113 1.31 10.82 34.41
C GLY A 113 1.89 9.70 33.55
N ALA A 114 1.27 9.38 32.41
CA ALA A 114 1.82 8.39 31.50
C ALA A 114 3.05 8.93 30.76
N SER A 115 3.98 8.03 30.44
CA SER A 115 5.17 8.27 29.62
C SER A 115 5.45 7.04 28.74
N ASP A 116 6.48 7.10 27.89
CA ASP A 116 7.01 5.97 27.10
C ASP A 116 5.96 5.18 26.31
N SER A 117 4.96 5.87 25.79
CA SER A 117 3.83 5.27 25.08
C SER A 117 3.42 6.07 23.86
N MET A 118 2.76 5.39 22.92
CA MET A 118 2.19 5.95 21.71
C MET A 118 0.67 5.73 21.67
N MET A 119 -0.04 6.65 21.02
CA MET A 119 -1.45 6.48 20.72
C MET A 119 -1.60 5.71 19.40
N VAL A 120 -2.46 4.71 19.38
CA VAL A 120 -2.76 3.90 18.20
C VAL A 120 -4.26 3.87 17.94
N LEU A 121 -4.66 3.62 16.70
CA LEU A 121 -6.04 3.26 16.36
C LEU A 121 -6.11 1.73 16.26
N GLU A 122 -6.84 1.10 17.17
CA GLU A 122 -7.01 -0.35 17.20
C GLU A 122 -8.50 -0.65 17.41
N ASN A 123 -9.08 -1.52 16.56
CA ASN A 123 -10.50 -1.87 16.62
C ASN A 123 -11.44 -0.63 16.64
N ASN A 124 -11.10 0.40 15.85
CA ASN A 124 -11.80 1.68 15.76
C ASN A 124 -11.79 2.55 17.04
N ALA A 125 -11.01 2.16 18.06
CA ALA A 125 -10.82 2.89 19.30
C ALA A 125 -9.38 3.44 19.38
N ILE A 126 -9.22 4.58 20.08
CA ILE A 126 -7.87 5.06 20.42
C ILE A 126 -7.40 4.26 21.62
N ALA A 127 -6.23 3.64 21.49
CA ALA A 127 -5.58 2.89 22.55
C ALA A 127 -4.16 3.41 22.77
N ARG A 128 -3.60 3.12 23.95
CA ARG A 128 -2.22 3.43 24.31
C ARG A 128 -1.41 2.14 24.29
N LYS A 129 -0.26 2.15 23.61
CA LYS A 129 0.71 1.05 23.64
C LYS A 129 2.11 1.55 24.04
N PRO A 130 2.96 0.70 24.62
CA PRO A 130 4.38 1.00 24.81
C PRO A 130 5.01 1.47 23.51
N ILE A 131 5.88 2.49 23.58
CA ILE A 131 6.54 3.00 22.38
C ILE A 131 7.49 1.97 21.74
N THR A 132 7.96 0.99 22.52
CA THR A 132 8.86 -0.08 22.04
C THR A 132 8.25 -0.95 20.96
N GLU A 133 6.92 -1.13 20.99
CA GLU A 133 6.20 -1.90 19.97
C GLU A 133 6.39 -1.33 18.55
N ALA A 134 6.70 -0.02 18.43
CA ALA A 134 6.88 0.65 17.14
C ALA A 134 8.05 0.09 16.30
N TRP A 135 9.04 -0.56 16.93
CA TRP A 135 10.17 -1.19 16.23
C TRP A 135 10.31 -2.69 16.51
N GLU A 136 9.67 -3.20 17.56
CA GLU A 136 9.68 -4.64 17.89
C GLU A 136 8.69 -5.43 17.03
N THR A 137 7.59 -4.80 16.62
CA THR A 137 6.52 -5.46 15.86
C THR A 137 6.41 -4.88 14.46
N ARG A 138 6.26 -5.75 13.45
CA ARG A 138 5.95 -5.33 12.09
C ARG A 138 4.43 -5.32 11.91
N ASN A 139 3.89 -4.15 11.55
CA ASN A 139 2.48 -4.05 11.19
C ASN A 139 2.27 -4.60 9.76
N LEU A 140 1.29 -5.48 9.59
CA LEU A 140 0.93 -6.10 8.32
C LEU A 140 -0.52 -5.75 7.99
N PHE A 141 -0.81 -5.49 6.73
CA PHE A 141 -2.20 -5.32 6.28
C PHE A 141 -2.88 -6.70 6.20
N ASP A 142 -4.21 -6.70 6.18
CA ASP A 142 -5.00 -7.93 6.07
C ASP A 142 -4.65 -8.69 4.78
N PRO A 143 -4.14 -9.94 4.86
CA PRO A 143 -3.82 -10.74 3.69
C PRO A 143 -5.03 -11.00 2.78
N ASP A 144 -6.26 -10.94 3.29
CA ASP A 144 -7.47 -11.13 2.47
C ASP A 144 -7.60 -10.04 1.39
N LEU A 145 -6.95 -8.88 1.56
CA LEU A 145 -6.94 -7.82 0.55
C LEU A 145 -6.37 -8.29 -0.80
N PHE A 146 -5.42 -9.24 -0.81
CA PHE A 146 -4.93 -9.84 -2.05
C PHE A 146 -6.01 -10.67 -2.74
N ARG A 147 -6.74 -11.48 -1.97
CA ARG A 147 -7.86 -12.28 -2.48
C ARG A 147 -8.95 -11.35 -3.01
N MET A 148 -9.32 -10.32 -2.26
CA MET A 148 -10.28 -9.30 -2.69
C MET A 148 -9.84 -8.64 -4.00
N ASN A 149 -8.57 -8.24 -4.13
CA ASN A 149 -8.07 -7.65 -5.37
C ASN A 149 -8.22 -8.62 -6.55
N SER A 150 -7.80 -9.88 -6.39
CA SER A 150 -7.89 -10.90 -7.45
C SER A 150 -9.33 -11.15 -7.94
N LEU A 151 -10.31 -10.98 -7.06
CA LEU A 151 -11.73 -11.14 -7.36
C LEU A 151 -12.36 -9.91 -8.02
N LEU A 152 -11.80 -8.72 -7.77
CA LEU A 152 -12.34 -7.44 -8.24
C LEU A 152 -11.61 -6.90 -9.47
N SER A 153 -10.37 -7.34 -9.71
CA SER A 153 -9.55 -6.94 -10.87
C SER A 153 -9.96 -7.63 -12.18
N VAL A 154 -11.20 -8.14 -12.27
CA VAL A 154 -11.74 -8.88 -13.42
C VAL A 154 -11.84 -8.01 -14.65
#